data_AF-A0A916MMC8-F1
#
_entry.id   AF-A0A916MMC8-F1
#
_cell.length_a   1.000
_cell.length_b   1.000
_cell.length_c   1.000
_cell.angle_alpha   90.00
_cell.angle_beta   90.00
_cell.angle_gamma   90.00
#
_symmetry.space_group_name_H-M   'P 1'
#
loop_
_entity.id
_entity.type
_entity.pdbx_description
1 polymer ?
#
loop_
_entity_poly.entity_id
_entity_poly.type
_entity_poly.pdbx_seq_one_letter_code
_entity_poly.pdbx_strand_id
1 'polypeptide(L)'
;LVMVENVPGWLHSNNGKDFRVTVQALNELGYFCDVFVLDALRFTPQSRLRVFLIGSKLVTTPTLPDLILKRSKSLLSEQLKKSIDANRDLHWFYNELPEPPPVNKSGLSNIVESLDDSNKLWWSQDEVNRHLEMMVDVHRERVEKLKSKDEISFRTFYRRIREGTQRAEVRDDDLSGCLRTAIGGSGKQFLIEMGAGHLKMRAMTPREYARLQGVPDSYNISINGVQALTGFGDAVCVPAISWIAENVLNPLAEKVLLHPVGFLLHERQSQTR
;
A
#
# COMPACT_ATOMS: atom_id res chain seq x y z
N LEU A 1 13.23 9.62 16.47
CA LEU A 1 12.94 8.61 15.43
C LEU A 1 11.85 9.18 14.54
N VAL A 2 11.95 9.02 13.22
CA VAL A 2 10.94 9.46 12.24
C VAL A 2 10.72 8.33 11.25
N MET A 3 9.47 8.12 10.82
CA MET A 3 9.14 7.28 9.68
C MET A 3 8.29 8.09 8.71
N VAL A 4 8.69 8.10 7.44
CA VAL A 4 7.92 8.67 6.33
C VAL A 4 7.48 7.52 5.44
N GLU A 5 6.18 7.48 5.14
CA GLU A 5 5.59 6.57 4.16
C GLU A 5 5.16 7.37 2.93
N ASN A 6 5.41 6.83 1.73
CA ASN A 6 4.96 7.47 0.50
C ASN A 6 4.80 6.46 -0.64
N VAL A 7 4.13 6.87 -1.72
CA VAL A 7 3.97 6.09 -2.94
C VAL A 7 5.30 5.95 -3.70
N PRO A 8 5.52 4.87 -4.47
CA PRO A 8 6.74 4.68 -5.27
C PRO A 8 7.03 5.83 -6.25
N GLY A 9 5.99 6.54 -6.71
CA GLY A 9 6.14 7.69 -7.59
C GLY A 9 6.96 8.84 -6.98
N TRP A 10 7.04 8.91 -5.65
CA TRP A 10 7.87 9.87 -4.93
C TRP A 10 9.35 9.78 -5.31
N LEU A 11 9.85 8.57 -5.64
CA LEU A 11 11.24 8.32 -6.00
C LEU A 11 11.70 8.98 -7.31
N HIS A 12 10.75 9.33 -8.18
CA HIS A 12 11.02 9.96 -9.48
C HIS A 12 10.24 11.27 -9.68
N SER A 13 9.44 11.69 -8.70
CA SER A 13 8.72 12.96 -8.76
C SER A 13 9.70 14.12 -8.89
N ASN A 14 9.37 15.08 -9.75
CA ASN A 14 10.23 16.22 -10.08
C ASN A 14 11.67 15.79 -10.45
N ASN A 15 11.81 14.75 -11.27
CA ASN A 15 13.08 14.12 -11.64
C ASN A 15 13.90 13.61 -10.43
N GLY A 16 13.22 13.11 -9.40
CA GLY A 16 13.84 12.58 -8.18
C GLY A 16 14.19 13.63 -7.13
N LYS A 17 13.93 14.92 -7.40
CA LYS A 17 14.22 16.02 -6.46
C LYS A 17 13.41 15.92 -5.18
N ASP A 18 12.15 15.51 -5.24
CA ASP A 18 11.27 15.49 -4.06
C ASP A 18 11.73 14.46 -3.02
N PHE A 19 12.21 13.29 -3.48
CA PHE A 19 12.84 12.30 -2.60
C PHE A 19 14.12 12.85 -1.98
N ARG A 20 15.03 13.40 -2.81
CA ARG A 20 16.29 13.99 -2.34
C ARG A 20 16.07 15.06 -1.28
N VAL A 21 15.21 16.04 -1.54
CA VAL A 21 14.94 17.16 -0.64
C VAL A 21 14.44 16.67 0.71
N THR A 22 13.61 15.63 0.74
CA THR A 22 13.11 15.06 1.99
C THR A 22 14.23 14.41 2.81
N VAL A 23 15.07 13.58 2.17
CA VAL A 23 16.21 12.93 2.84
C VAL A 23 17.22 13.97 3.31
N GLN A 24 17.53 14.95 2.47
CA GLN A 24 18.43 16.05 2.80
C GLN A 24 17.91 16.87 3.99
N ALA A 25 16.62 17.23 4.01
CA ALA A 25 16.03 17.95 5.13
C ALA A 25 16.12 17.16 6.45
N LEU A 26 15.90 15.83 6.40
CA LEU A 26 16.11 14.98 7.58
C LEU A 26 17.59 14.95 8.01
N ASN A 27 18.52 14.88 7.07
CA ASN A 27 19.96 14.94 7.36
C ASN A 27 20.39 16.28 7.98
N GLU A 28 19.88 17.40 7.47
CA GLU A 28 20.11 18.74 8.03
C GLU A 28 19.56 18.88 9.46
N LEU A 29 18.46 18.17 9.76
CA LEU A 29 17.92 18.07 11.12
C LEU A 29 18.69 17.10 12.03
N GLY A 30 19.76 16.46 11.52
CA GLY A 30 20.65 15.56 12.25
C GLY A 30 20.23 14.08 12.22
N TYR A 31 19.28 13.68 11.37
CA TYR A 31 18.91 12.28 11.20
C TYR A 31 19.77 11.60 10.14
N PHE A 32 20.23 10.39 10.42
CA PHE A 32 20.66 9.46 9.37
C PHE A 32 19.44 8.71 8.87
N CYS A 33 19.42 8.37 7.58
CA CYS A 33 18.27 7.74 6.95
C CYS A 33 18.53 6.29 6.51
N ASP A 34 17.55 5.39 6.66
CA ASP A 34 17.47 4.10 5.97
C ASP A 34 16.18 4.07 5.14
N VAL A 35 16.17 3.35 4.03
CA VAL A 35 15.02 3.31 3.11
C VAL A 35 14.81 1.91 2.54
N PHE A 36 13.54 1.52 2.43
CA PHE A 36 13.11 0.28 1.80
C PHE A 36 11.71 0.42 1.21
N VAL A 37 11.34 -0.53 0.35
CA VAL A 37 9.95 -0.69 -0.10
C VAL A 37 9.28 -1.85 0.63
N LEU A 38 7.96 -1.80 0.79
CA LEU A 38 7.17 -2.93 1.28
C LEU A 38 5.82 -2.95 0.58
N ASP A 39 5.40 -4.12 0.08
CA ASP A 39 4.09 -4.31 -0.54
C ASP A 39 3.12 -4.93 0.46
N ALA A 40 1.97 -4.30 0.65
CA ALA A 40 0.87 -4.83 1.46
C ALA A 40 0.40 -6.22 0.99
N LEU A 41 0.70 -6.60 -0.26
CA LEU A 41 0.36 -7.92 -0.83
C LEU A 41 0.93 -9.08 -0.02
N ARG A 42 1.94 -8.83 0.81
CA ARG A 42 2.54 -9.82 1.72
C ARG A 42 1.69 -10.09 2.97
N PHE A 43 0.68 -9.26 3.23
CA PHE A 43 -0.11 -9.29 4.46
C PHE A 43 -1.62 -9.31 4.21
N THR A 44 -2.08 -8.64 3.15
CA THR A 44 -3.49 -8.60 2.73
C THR A 44 -3.60 -8.91 1.24
N PRO A 45 -4.79 -9.26 0.71
CA PRO A 45 -4.96 -9.54 -0.72
C PRO A 45 -5.04 -8.24 -1.55
N GLN A 46 -4.11 -7.31 -1.32
CA GLN A 46 -4.04 -6.00 -1.98
C GLN A 46 -2.60 -5.70 -2.43
N SER A 47 -2.38 -5.45 -3.72
CA SER A 47 -1.09 -4.88 -4.15
C SER A 47 -1.04 -3.39 -3.86
N ARG A 48 -0.21 -3.00 -2.88
CA ARG A 48 0.00 -1.64 -2.41
C ARG A 48 1.46 -1.48 -1.98
N LEU A 49 2.34 -1.40 -2.98
CA LEU A 49 3.76 -1.08 -2.77
C LEU A 49 3.91 0.35 -2.25
N ARG A 50 4.71 0.52 -1.21
CA ARG A 50 5.06 1.81 -0.59
C ARG A 50 6.55 1.90 -0.28
N VAL A 51 7.05 3.13 -0.23
CA VAL A 51 8.41 3.47 0.17
C VAL A 51 8.37 3.93 1.62
N PHE A 52 9.25 3.39 2.44
CA PHE A 52 9.40 3.74 3.84
C PHE A 52 10.80 4.30 4.06
N LEU A 53 10.87 5.54 4.53
CA LEU A 53 12.11 6.22 4.92
C LEU A 53 12.14 6.35 6.43
N ILE A 54 13.19 5.84 7.05
CA ILE A 54 13.39 5.81 8.50
C ILE A 54 14.50 6.79 8.84
N GLY A 55 14.21 7.80 9.65
CA GLY A 55 15.19 8.74 10.18
C GLY A 55 15.54 8.41 11.63
N SER A 56 16.82 8.25 11.95
CA SER A 56 17.30 8.07 13.33
C SER A 56 18.42 9.04 13.71
N LYS A 57 18.32 9.65 14.90
CA LYS A 57 19.40 10.45 15.52
C LYS A 57 20.33 9.62 16.41
N LEU A 58 20.01 8.35 16.63
CA LEU A 58 20.85 7.44 17.43
C LEU A 58 22.07 6.96 16.67
N VAL A 59 22.01 7.01 15.34
CA VAL A 59 23.13 6.62 14.51
C VAL A 59 24.09 7.80 14.48
N THR A 60 25.31 7.56 14.94
CA THR A 60 26.37 8.58 15.00
C THR A 60 27.38 8.45 13.87
N THR A 61 27.33 7.35 13.11
CA THR A 61 28.26 7.07 12.03
C THR A 61 27.48 6.63 10.79
N PRO A 62 27.66 7.29 9.63
CA PRO A 62 27.01 6.89 8.40
C PRO A 62 27.47 5.50 7.98
N THR A 63 26.55 4.74 7.40
CA THR A 63 26.91 3.53 6.65
C THR A 63 27.07 3.86 5.18
N LEU A 64 27.93 3.12 4.49
CA LEU A 64 27.99 3.20 3.03
C LEU A 64 26.64 2.78 2.42
N PRO A 65 26.11 3.54 1.43
CA PRO A 65 24.86 3.19 0.73
C PRO A 65 24.86 1.78 0.15
N ASP A 66 26.05 1.22 -0.12
CA ASP A 66 26.24 -0.13 -0.66
C ASP A 66 25.67 -1.24 0.22
N LEU A 67 25.51 -1.02 1.54
CA LEU A 67 24.82 -1.97 2.41
C LEU A 67 23.32 -1.99 2.12
N ILE A 68 22.70 -0.82 1.94
CA ILE A 68 21.28 -0.71 1.57
C ILE A 68 21.06 -1.32 0.18
N LEU A 69 21.98 -1.09 -0.77
CA LEU A 69 21.90 -1.63 -2.13
C LEU A 69 22.02 -3.17 -2.20
N LYS A 70 22.51 -3.82 -1.14
CA LYS A 70 22.58 -5.29 -1.02
C LYS A 70 21.34 -5.92 -0.39
N ARG A 71 20.36 -5.12 0.05
CA ARG A 71 19.12 -5.62 0.66
C ARG A 71 18.34 -6.53 -0.31
N SER A 72 17.54 -7.43 0.25
CA SER A 72 16.67 -8.34 -0.52
C SER A 72 15.80 -7.57 -1.53
N LYS A 73 15.56 -8.20 -2.70
CA LYS A 73 14.70 -7.62 -3.76
C LYS A 73 13.26 -7.38 -3.31
N SER A 74 12.81 -8.06 -2.26
CA SER A 74 11.51 -7.84 -1.63
C SER A 74 11.38 -6.46 -0.98
N LEU A 75 12.51 -5.88 -0.58
CA LEU A 75 12.62 -4.60 0.12
C LEU A 75 13.33 -3.53 -0.72
N LEU A 76 13.79 -3.88 -1.93
CA LEU A 76 14.60 -3.02 -2.77
C LEU A 76 14.18 -3.12 -4.24
N SER A 77 13.37 -2.16 -4.69
CA SER A 77 12.97 -2.04 -6.10
C SER A 77 14.09 -1.44 -6.95
N GLU A 78 14.07 -1.71 -8.26
CA GLU A 78 15.05 -1.10 -9.20
C GLU A 78 15.01 0.43 -9.20
N GLN A 79 13.81 1.01 -9.02
CA GLN A 79 13.68 2.46 -8.91
C GLN A 79 14.31 2.98 -7.62
N LEU A 80 14.12 2.29 -6.49
CA LEU A 80 14.74 2.68 -5.22
C LEU A 80 16.26 2.59 -5.29
N LYS A 81 16.82 1.55 -5.93
CA LYS A 81 18.27 1.44 -6.17
C LYS A 81 18.82 2.66 -6.89
N LYS A 82 18.19 3.06 -7.99
CA LYS A 82 18.58 4.26 -8.76
C LYS A 82 18.52 5.53 -7.90
N SER A 83 17.47 5.67 -7.09
CA SER A 83 17.33 6.83 -6.20
C SER A 83 18.39 6.86 -5.10
N ILE A 84 18.79 5.73 -4.52
CA ILE A 84 19.89 5.66 -3.55
C ILE A 84 21.23 6.00 -4.23
N ASP A 85 21.50 5.40 -5.40
CA ASP A 85 22.76 5.61 -6.13
C ASP A 85 22.93 7.06 -6.62
N ALA A 86 21.84 7.74 -6.96
CA ALA A 86 21.85 9.16 -7.30
C ALA A 86 22.05 10.10 -6.09
N ASN A 87 21.98 9.59 -4.85
CA ASN A 87 22.03 10.38 -3.62
C ASN A 87 23.03 9.81 -2.60
N ARG A 88 24.17 9.30 -3.09
CA ARG A 88 25.24 8.72 -2.26
C ARG A 88 25.93 9.73 -1.34
N ASP A 89 25.78 11.02 -1.64
CA ASP A 89 26.30 12.14 -0.85
C ASP A 89 25.50 12.41 0.44
N LEU A 90 24.31 11.84 0.57
CA LEU A 90 23.45 12.00 1.75
C LEU A 90 23.87 11.08 2.91
N HIS A 91 23.38 11.36 4.11
CA HIS A 91 23.72 10.61 5.32
C HIS A 91 22.76 9.43 5.52
N TRP A 92 23.27 8.24 5.22
CA TRP A 92 22.55 6.98 5.31
C TRP A 92 22.97 6.16 6.53
N PHE A 93 22.06 5.32 7.02
CA PHE A 93 22.37 4.18 7.88
C PHE A 93 21.69 2.92 7.32
N TYR A 94 22.19 1.76 7.71
CA TYR A 94 21.63 0.48 7.30
C TYR A 94 21.08 -0.24 8.53
N ASN A 95 19.78 -0.54 8.53
CA ASN A 95 19.18 -1.50 9.43
C ASN A 95 19.09 -2.86 8.74
N GLU A 96 19.58 -3.92 9.38
CA GLU A 96 19.34 -5.27 8.90
C GLU A 96 17.87 -5.63 9.15
N LEU A 97 17.17 -6.06 8.09
CA LEU A 97 15.74 -6.38 8.15
C LEU A 97 15.56 -7.86 7.80
N PRO A 98 14.70 -8.58 8.53
CA PRO A 98 14.32 -9.93 8.10
C PRO A 98 13.56 -9.88 6.78
N GLU A 99 13.48 -11.03 6.10
CA GLU A 99 12.63 -11.16 4.92
C GLU A 99 11.16 -11.02 5.34
N PRO A 100 10.37 -10.13 4.71
CA PRO A 100 8.95 -10.05 5.00
C PRO A 100 8.22 -11.32 4.51
N PRO A 101 6.99 -11.56 4.97
CA PRO A 101 6.20 -12.72 4.52
C PRO A 101 6.14 -12.84 2.99
N PRO A 102 5.95 -14.06 2.44
CA PRO A 102 5.78 -14.25 1.01
C PRO A 102 4.55 -13.51 0.50
N VAL A 103 4.55 -13.15 -0.79
CA VAL A 103 3.39 -12.47 -1.40
C VAL A 103 2.17 -13.39 -1.45
N ASN A 104 1.01 -12.85 -1.12
CA ASN A 104 -0.26 -13.53 -1.32
C ASN A 104 -0.55 -13.66 -2.82
N LYS A 105 -1.05 -14.83 -3.23
CA LYS A 105 -1.48 -15.10 -4.61
C LYS A 105 -3.00 -15.09 -4.78
N SER A 106 -3.72 -15.03 -3.66
CA SER A 106 -5.18 -15.05 -3.55
C SER A 106 -5.59 -14.51 -2.18
N GLY A 107 -6.90 -14.46 -1.91
CA GLY A 107 -7.45 -14.15 -0.60
C GLY A 107 -8.52 -13.05 -0.62
N LEU A 108 -8.75 -12.39 -1.76
CA LEU A 108 -9.83 -11.40 -1.88
C LEU A 108 -11.17 -12.03 -1.52
N SER A 109 -11.47 -13.21 -2.08
CA SER A 109 -12.73 -13.91 -1.83
C SER A 109 -12.99 -14.21 -0.34
N ASN A 110 -11.94 -14.28 0.49
CA ASN A 110 -12.04 -14.53 1.93
C ASN A 110 -12.40 -13.29 2.77
N ILE A 111 -12.22 -12.09 2.22
CA ILE A 111 -12.44 -10.83 2.94
C ILE A 111 -13.70 -10.09 2.48
N VAL A 112 -14.27 -10.51 1.35
CA VAL A 112 -15.52 -9.96 0.81
C VAL A 112 -16.68 -10.32 1.76
N GLU A 113 -17.60 -9.39 1.95
CA GLU A 113 -18.80 -9.63 2.74
C GLU A 113 -19.72 -10.62 2.03
N SER A 114 -20.15 -11.64 2.78
CA SER A 114 -21.23 -12.53 2.36
C SER A 114 -22.55 -11.75 2.47
N LEU A 115 -23.20 -11.52 1.34
CA LEU A 115 -24.45 -10.78 1.24
C LEU A 115 -25.53 -11.67 0.67
N ASP A 116 -26.73 -11.58 1.21
CA ASP A 116 -27.89 -12.24 0.62
C ASP A 116 -28.15 -11.78 -0.82
N ASP A 117 -28.74 -12.67 -1.60
CA ASP A 117 -29.03 -12.45 -3.01
C ASP A 117 -29.94 -11.24 -3.28
N SER A 118 -30.81 -10.91 -2.33
CA SER A 118 -31.74 -9.78 -2.39
C SER A 118 -31.17 -8.48 -1.83
N ASN A 119 -29.89 -8.47 -1.40
CA ASN A 119 -29.27 -7.30 -0.81
C ASN A 119 -29.20 -6.13 -1.81
N LYS A 120 -29.60 -4.94 -1.35
CA LYS A 120 -29.68 -3.71 -2.17
C LYS A 120 -28.31 -3.19 -2.64
N LEU A 121 -27.21 -3.71 -2.10
CA LEU A 121 -25.86 -3.39 -2.59
C LEU A 121 -25.58 -4.03 -3.95
N TRP A 122 -26.25 -5.13 -4.29
CA TRP A 122 -26.16 -5.73 -5.61
C TRP A 122 -26.80 -4.81 -6.65
N TRP A 123 -26.11 -4.65 -7.78
CA TRP A 123 -26.63 -3.85 -8.89
C TRP A 123 -27.78 -4.56 -9.60
N SER A 124 -28.65 -3.75 -10.24
CA SER A 124 -29.67 -4.27 -11.14
C SER A 124 -29.04 -4.98 -12.35
N GLN A 125 -29.80 -5.87 -12.98
CA GLN A 125 -29.35 -6.57 -14.17
C GLN A 125 -28.95 -5.61 -15.30
N ASP A 126 -29.66 -4.48 -15.46
CA ASP A 126 -29.33 -3.46 -16.45
C ASP A 126 -27.95 -2.83 -16.20
N GLU A 127 -27.64 -2.51 -14.93
CA GLU A 127 -26.33 -1.95 -14.59
C GLU A 127 -25.23 -3.01 -14.75
N VAL A 128 -25.49 -4.29 -14.44
CA VAL A 128 -24.56 -5.39 -14.73
C VAL A 128 -24.28 -5.50 -16.23
N ASN A 129 -25.33 -5.54 -17.06
CA ASN A 129 -25.22 -5.65 -18.52
C ASN A 129 -24.41 -4.48 -19.10
N ARG A 130 -24.69 -3.25 -18.64
CA ARG A 130 -23.96 -2.04 -19.03
C ARG A 130 -22.45 -2.19 -18.79
N HIS A 131 -22.03 -2.82 -17.70
CA HIS A 131 -20.60 -3.04 -17.44
C HIS A 131 -19.99 -4.14 -18.28
N LEU A 132 -20.73 -5.22 -18.54
CA LEU A 132 -20.28 -6.27 -19.44
C LEU A 132 -20.09 -5.74 -20.87
N GLU A 133 -20.89 -4.77 -21.31
CA GLU A 133 -20.74 -4.07 -22.59
C GLU A 133 -19.53 -3.12 -22.63
N MET A 134 -19.06 -2.63 -21.49
CA MET A 134 -17.84 -1.83 -21.40
C MET A 134 -16.56 -2.67 -21.47
N MET A 135 -16.64 -3.99 -21.30
CA MET A 135 -15.49 -4.88 -21.32
C MET A 135 -15.06 -5.14 -22.76
N VAL A 136 -13.76 -5.06 -23.02
CA VAL A 136 -13.18 -5.63 -24.25
C VAL A 136 -13.16 -7.16 -24.15
N ASP A 137 -13.04 -7.85 -25.28
CA ASP A 137 -13.19 -9.30 -25.41
C ASP A 137 -12.36 -10.08 -24.37
N VAL A 138 -11.09 -9.71 -24.17
CA VAL A 138 -10.21 -10.36 -23.18
C VAL A 138 -10.79 -10.35 -21.75
N HIS A 139 -11.45 -9.27 -21.34
CA HIS A 139 -12.10 -9.20 -20.03
C HIS A 139 -13.42 -9.97 -20.01
N ARG A 140 -14.19 -9.92 -21.10
CA ARG A 140 -15.47 -10.64 -21.22
C ARG A 140 -15.26 -12.16 -21.20
N GLU A 141 -14.31 -12.67 -21.98
CA GLU A 141 -13.94 -14.09 -22.02
C GLU A 141 -13.51 -14.59 -20.63
N ARG A 142 -12.73 -13.78 -19.90
CA ARG A 142 -12.31 -14.08 -18.53
C ARG A 142 -13.50 -14.21 -17.58
N VAL A 143 -14.47 -13.30 -17.70
CA VAL A 143 -15.69 -13.31 -16.88
C VAL A 143 -16.51 -14.57 -17.17
N GLU A 144 -16.76 -14.88 -18.44
CA GLU A 144 -17.51 -16.08 -18.82
C GLU A 144 -16.82 -17.37 -18.37
N LYS A 145 -15.48 -17.42 -18.46
CA LYS A 145 -14.68 -18.56 -17.96
C LYS A 145 -14.79 -18.76 -16.45
N LEU A 146 -14.89 -17.67 -15.68
CA LEU A 146 -15.04 -17.77 -14.21
C LEU A 146 -16.47 -18.10 -13.82
N LYS A 147 -17.45 -17.52 -14.53
CA LYS A 147 -18.88 -17.78 -14.34
C LYS A 147 -19.27 -19.24 -14.60
N SER A 148 -18.62 -19.91 -15.55
CA SER A 148 -18.88 -21.32 -15.88
C SER A 148 -18.30 -22.33 -14.89
N LYS A 149 -17.49 -21.90 -13.91
CA LYS A 149 -16.98 -22.78 -12.85
C LYS A 149 -18.06 -23.07 -11.83
N ASP A 150 -17.99 -24.21 -11.16
CA ASP A 150 -18.94 -24.58 -10.11
C ASP A 150 -18.78 -23.73 -8.84
N GLU A 151 -17.55 -23.32 -8.52
CA GLU A 151 -17.24 -22.53 -7.31
C GLU A 151 -17.48 -21.03 -7.51
N ILE A 152 -18.10 -20.40 -6.51
CA ILE A 152 -18.21 -18.94 -6.45
C ILE A 152 -16.85 -18.33 -6.15
N SER A 153 -16.50 -17.30 -6.92
CA SER A 153 -15.28 -16.52 -6.74
C SER A 153 -15.52 -15.04 -7.00
N PHE A 154 -14.66 -14.21 -6.42
CA PHE A 154 -14.73 -12.77 -6.57
C PHE A 154 -13.54 -12.24 -7.37
N ARG A 155 -13.78 -11.25 -8.22
CA ARG A 155 -12.71 -10.43 -8.81
C ARG A 155 -12.99 -8.97 -8.57
N THR A 156 -11.93 -8.20 -8.43
CA THR A 156 -12.06 -6.75 -8.51
C THR A 156 -12.01 -6.28 -9.95
N PHE A 157 -12.72 -5.19 -10.26
CA PHE A 157 -12.64 -4.51 -11.54
C PHE A 157 -12.70 -2.99 -11.39
N TYR A 158 -12.27 -2.29 -12.44
CA TYR A 158 -12.17 -0.84 -12.48
C TYR A 158 -12.91 -0.27 -13.68
N ARG A 159 -13.47 0.94 -13.53
CA ARG A 159 -13.86 1.76 -14.67
C ARG A 159 -12.67 2.64 -15.06
N ARG A 160 -12.17 2.51 -16.28
CA ARG A 160 -11.06 3.30 -16.81
C ARG A 160 -11.43 4.01 -18.10
N ILE A 161 -10.86 5.18 -18.34
CA ILE A 161 -10.98 5.83 -19.64
C ILE A 161 -9.84 5.32 -20.53
N ARG A 162 -10.19 4.74 -21.67
CA ARG A 162 -9.29 4.30 -22.74
C ARG A 162 -9.77 4.94 -24.04
N GLU A 163 -8.89 5.66 -24.72
CA GLU A 163 -9.22 6.26 -26.03
C GLU A 163 -10.53 7.08 -25.99
N GLY A 164 -10.72 7.86 -24.92
CA GLY A 164 -11.93 8.67 -24.72
C GLY A 164 -13.18 7.90 -24.28
N THR A 165 -13.16 6.56 -24.21
CA THR A 165 -14.31 5.74 -23.83
C THR A 165 -14.12 5.09 -22.45
N GLN A 166 -15.18 4.98 -21.66
CA GLN A 166 -15.15 4.24 -20.40
C GLN A 166 -15.16 2.73 -20.66
N ARG A 167 -14.20 2.02 -20.08
CA ARG A 167 -14.03 0.57 -20.13
C ARG A 167 -14.11 -0.03 -18.74
N ALA A 168 -14.63 -1.25 -18.64
CA ALA A 168 -14.58 -2.05 -17.43
C ALA A 168 -13.43 -3.08 -17.58
N GLU A 169 -12.46 -3.02 -16.67
CA GLU A 169 -11.28 -3.89 -16.70
C GLU A 169 -11.28 -4.79 -15.45
N VAL A 170 -11.53 -6.08 -15.62
CA VAL A 170 -11.60 -7.09 -14.55
C VAL A 170 -10.23 -7.71 -14.34
N ARG A 171 -9.80 -7.89 -13.09
CA ARG A 171 -8.57 -8.62 -12.75
C ARG A 171 -8.69 -10.12 -13.02
N ASP A 172 -7.59 -10.77 -13.34
CA ASP A 172 -7.48 -12.23 -13.49
C ASP A 172 -7.29 -12.95 -12.15
N ASP A 173 -6.61 -12.31 -11.21
CA ASP A 173 -6.28 -12.84 -9.90
C ASP A 173 -7.33 -12.53 -8.82
N ASP A 174 -7.34 -13.35 -7.76
CA ASP A 174 -8.19 -13.19 -6.58
C ASP A 174 -7.59 -12.16 -5.61
N LEU A 175 -7.29 -10.96 -6.14
CA LEU A 175 -6.63 -9.87 -5.45
C LEU A 175 -7.33 -8.53 -5.75
N SER A 176 -7.06 -7.56 -4.90
CA SER A 176 -7.36 -6.15 -5.16
C SER A 176 -6.10 -5.41 -5.62
N GLY A 177 -6.29 -4.37 -6.42
CA GLY A 177 -5.23 -3.40 -6.68
C GLY A 177 -5.16 -2.38 -5.54
N CYS A 178 -4.22 -1.44 -5.66
CA CYS A 178 -4.04 -0.39 -4.68
C CYS A 178 -5.30 0.47 -4.56
N LEU A 179 -5.90 0.48 -3.37
CA LEU A 179 -7.00 1.38 -3.04
C LEU A 179 -6.53 2.84 -3.19
N ARG A 180 -7.44 3.69 -3.65
CA ARG A 180 -7.22 5.12 -3.89
C ARG A 180 -8.30 5.93 -3.19
N THR A 181 -8.09 7.24 -3.07
CA THR A 181 -9.18 8.15 -2.73
C THR A 181 -10.34 7.95 -3.69
N ALA A 182 -11.56 7.94 -3.18
CA ALA A 182 -12.75 7.61 -3.98
C ALA A 182 -13.22 8.80 -4.85
N ILE A 183 -12.28 9.61 -5.35
CA ILE A 183 -12.50 10.75 -6.24
C ILE A 183 -12.32 10.27 -7.69
N GLY A 184 -13.41 10.23 -8.47
CA GLY A 184 -13.41 9.81 -9.87
C GLY A 184 -13.63 8.30 -10.11
N GLY A 185 -13.83 7.92 -11.38
CA GLY A 185 -14.29 6.57 -11.77
C GLY A 185 -13.30 5.42 -11.51
N SER A 186 -12.01 5.72 -11.37
CA SER A 186 -10.96 4.74 -11.05
C SER A 186 -10.53 4.75 -9.57
N GLY A 187 -11.16 5.61 -8.75
CA GLY A 187 -10.93 5.68 -7.30
C GLY A 187 -11.76 4.67 -6.50
N LYS A 188 -12.86 4.18 -7.08
CA LYS A 188 -13.73 3.16 -6.47
C LYS A 188 -13.35 1.76 -6.96
N GLN A 189 -13.32 0.82 -6.02
CA GLN A 189 -13.18 -0.59 -6.32
C GLN A 189 -14.56 -1.23 -6.48
N PHE A 190 -14.75 -1.93 -7.59
CA PHE A 190 -15.93 -2.72 -7.84
C PHE A 190 -15.61 -4.21 -7.75
N LEU A 191 -16.60 -5.00 -7.35
CA LEU A 191 -16.56 -6.46 -7.26
C LEU A 191 -17.49 -7.08 -8.28
N ILE A 192 -17.02 -8.17 -8.86
CA ILE A 192 -17.80 -9.10 -9.64
C ILE A 192 -17.73 -10.46 -8.96
N GLU A 193 -18.90 -11.00 -8.62
CA GLU A 193 -19.11 -12.35 -8.11
C GLU A 193 -19.48 -13.25 -9.29
N MET A 194 -18.82 -14.39 -9.43
CA MET A 194 -19.01 -15.32 -10.54
C MET A 194 -18.84 -16.76 -10.07
N GLY A 195 -19.68 -17.65 -10.58
CA GLY A 195 -19.62 -19.10 -10.36
C GLY A 195 -21.01 -19.70 -10.57
N ALA A 196 -21.12 -21.01 -10.66
CA ALA A 196 -22.36 -21.77 -10.85
C ALA A 196 -23.32 -21.17 -11.89
N GLY A 197 -22.79 -20.61 -12.98
CA GLY A 197 -23.57 -19.95 -14.04
C GLY A 197 -24.16 -18.58 -13.67
N HIS A 198 -23.98 -18.08 -12.45
CA HIS A 198 -24.47 -16.77 -12.01
C HIS A 198 -23.36 -15.71 -12.01
N LEU A 199 -23.80 -14.46 -12.07
CA LEU A 199 -22.93 -13.30 -12.03
C LEU A 199 -23.64 -12.12 -11.36
N LYS A 200 -22.97 -11.49 -10.39
CA LYS A 200 -23.44 -10.25 -9.76
C LYS A 200 -22.32 -9.24 -9.70
N MET A 201 -22.68 -7.96 -9.68
CA MET A 201 -21.71 -6.87 -9.53
C MET A 201 -22.17 -5.88 -8.46
N ARG A 202 -21.21 -5.27 -7.78
CA ARG A 202 -21.44 -4.15 -6.86
C ARG A 202 -20.18 -3.33 -6.62
N ALA A 203 -20.33 -2.19 -5.95
CA ALA A 203 -19.20 -1.55 -5.31
C ALA A 203 -18.75 -2.32 -4.06
N MET A 204 -17.45 -2.26 -3.75
CA MET A 204 -16.97 -2.71 -2.44
C MET A 204 -17.49 -1.80 -1.33
N THR A 205 -17.70 -2.36 -0.16
CA THR A 205 -18.17 -1.63 1.02
C THR A 205 -16.99 -1.01 1.80
N PRO A 206 -17.26 -0.06 2.71
CA PRO A 206 -16.25 0.42 3.65
C PRO A 206 -15.63 -0.68 4.50
N ARG A 207 -16.39 -1.71 4.91
CA ARG A 207 -15.87 -2.84 5.67
C ARG A 207 -14.86 -3.64 4.87
N GLU A 208 -15.12 -3.89 3.59
CA GLU A 208 -14.20 -4.63 2.73
C GLU A 208 -12.93 -3.81 2.42
N TYR A 209 -13.06 -2.49 2.27
CA TYR A 209 -11.92 -1.57 2.20
C TYR A 209 -11.07 -1.64 3.49
N ALA A 210 -11.71 -1.67 4.66
CA ALA A 210 -11.03 -1.81 5.94
C ALA A 210 -10.27 -3.15 6.04
N ARG A 211 -10.92 -4.27 5.65
CA ARG A 211 -10.29 -5.59 5.61
C ARG A 211 -9.11 -5.66 4.63
N LEU A 212 -9.18 -4.98 3.48
CA LEU A 212 -8.05 -4.84 2.55
C LEU A 212 -6.84 -4.10 3.16
N GLN A 213 -7.06 -3.23 4.15
CA GLN A 213 -6.02 -2.59 4.94
C GLN A 213 -5.64 -3.39 6.21
N GLY A 214 -6.21 -4.57 6.41
CA GLY A 214 -5.96 -5.43 7.57
C GLY A 214 -6.61 -4.93 8.87
N VAL A 215 -7.63 -4.07 8.77
CA VAL A 215 -8.38 -3.57 9.91
C VAL A 215 -9.39 -4.64 10.37
N PRO A 216 -9.46 -4.95 11.67
CA PRO A 216 -10.37 -5.99 12.17
C PRO A 216 -11.84 -5.58 12.09
N ASP A 217 -12.73 -6.58 12.04
CA ASP A 217 -14.18 -6.37 11.99
C ASP A 217 -14.74 -5.66 13.23
N SER A 218 -14.05 -5.76 14.37
CA SER A 218 -14.39 -5.04 15.60
C SER A 218 -14.16 -3.52 15.53
N TYR A 219 -13.41 -3.03 14.54
CA TYR A 219 -13.21 -1.60 14.35
C TYR A 219 -14.52 -0.92 13.94
N ASN A 220 -14.97 0.07 14.72
CA ASN A 220 -16.23 0.76 14.44
C ASN A 220 -16.09 1.73 13.25
N ILE A 221 -16.83 1.48 12.17
CA ILE A 221 -16.89 2.37 11.00
C ILE A 221 -18.16 3.23 11.15
N SER A 222 -18.02 4.41 11.74
CA SER A 222 -19.15 5.32 12.01
C SER A 222 -19.52 6.23 10.83
N ILE A 223 -18.65 6.33 9.83
CA ILE A 223 -18.84 7.15 8.63
C ILE A 223 -19.22 6.23 7.47
N ASN A 224 -20.23 6.62 6.69
CA ASN A 224 -20.75 5.80 5.59
C ASN A 224 -20.34 6.32 4.21
N GLY A 225 -20.46 5.43 3.22
CA GLY A 225 -20.33 5.79 1.80
C GLY A 225 -18.92 6.24 1.41
N VAL A 226 -18.84 7.24 0.52
CA VAL A 226 -17.61 7.66 -0.17
C VAL A 226 -16.54 8.16 0.80
N GLN A 227 -16.91 8.81 1.90
CA GLN A 227 -15.95 9.36 2.87
C GLN A 227 -15.13 8.24 3.54
N ALA A 228 -15.79 7.15 3.93
CA ALA A 228 -15.10 6.00 4.51
C ALA A 228 -14.19 5.31 3.50
N LEU A 229 -14.65 5.16 2.25
CA LEU A 229 -13.82 4.61 1.17
C LEU A 229 -12.57 5.46 0.93
N THR A 230 -12.71 6.79 0.92
CA THR A 230 -11.57 7.72 0.81
C THR A 230 -10.62 7.57 1.99
N GLY A 231 -11.13 7.52 3.22
CA GLY A 231 -10.30 7.34 4.42
C GLY A 231 -9.46 6.06 4.37
N PHE A 232 -10.07 4.92 4.01
CA PHE A 232 -9.32 3.67 3.84
C PHE A 232 -8.44 3.63 2.58
N GLY A 233 -8.77 4.42 1.56
CA GLY A 233 -7.93 4.61 0.37
C GLY A 233 -6.60 5.30 0.68
N ASP A 234 -6.63 6.28 1.59
CA ASP A 234 -5.45 7.02 2.07
C ASP A 234 -4.75 6.35 3.26
N ALA A 235 -5.42 5.43 3.94
CA ALA A 235 -4.84 4.71 5.06
C ALA A 235 -3.61 3.85 4.65
N VAL A 236 -2.89 3.42 5.68
CA VAL A 236 -1.80 2.44 5.62
C VAL A 236 -2.32 1.03 5.90
N CYS A 237 -1.61 0.02 5.39
CA CYS A 237 -1.91 -1.37 5.69
C CYS A 237 -1.42 -1.72 7.10
N VAL A 238 -2.35 -1.98 8.02
CA VAL A 238 -2.08 -2.23 9.44
C VAL A 238 -1.00 -3.30 9.66
N PRO A 239 -1.13 -4.54 9.13
CA PRO A 239 -0.13 -5.57 9.36
C PRO A 239 1.25 -5.26 8.75
N ALA A 240 1.31 -4.48 7.67
CA ALA A 240 2.59 -4.02 7.12
C ALA A 240 3.28 -3.03 8.08
N ILE A 241 2.51 -2.10 8.67
CA ILE A 241 3.03 -1.19 9.69
C ILE A 241 3.41 -1.94 10.98
N SER A 242 2.64 -2.94 11.40
CA SER A 242 2.99 -3.80 12.54
C SER A 242 4.34 -4.50 12.32
N TRP A 243 4.55 -5.08 11.13
CA TRP A 243 5.83 -5.69 10.79
C TRP A 243 6.98 -4.69 10.82
N ILE A 244 6.80 -3.46 10.30
CA ILE A 244 7.81 -2.40 10.38
C ILE A 244 8.05 -1.98 11.84
N ALA A 245 7.00 -1.89 12.65
CA ALA A 245 7.13 -1.55 14.06
C ALA A 245 7.99 -2.58 14.80
N GLU A 246 7.68 -3.87 14.64
CA GLU A 246 8.39 -4.97 15.28
C GLU A 246 9.87 -5.06 14.85
N ASN A 247 10.16 -4.86 13.57
CA ASN A 247 11.49 -5.13 13.01
C ASN A 247 12.36 -3.88 12.84
N VAL A 248 11.78 -2.68 12.96
CA VAL A 248 12.48 -1.41 12.71
C VAL A 248 12.26 -0.42 13.84
N LEU A 249 11.01 -0.05 14.11
CA LEU A 249 10.73 1.08 15.00
C LEU A 249 10.98 0.72 16.47
N ASN A 250 10.50 -0.42 16.94
CA ASN A 250 10.68 -0.87 18.32
C ASN A 250 12.16 -1.09 18.65
N PRO A 251 12.96 -1.83 17.84
CA PRO A 251 14.39 -1.98 18.10
C PRO A 251 15.17 -0.65 18.12
N LEU A 252 14.77 0.32 17.28
CA LEU A 252 15.37 1.65 17.30
C LEU A 252 14.91 2.46 18.51
N ALA A 253 13.64 2.38 18.91
CA ALA A 253 13.09 3.09 20.05
C ALA A 253 13.65 2.58 21.39
N GLU A 254 13.82 1.26 21.56
CA GLU A 254 14.43 0.67 22.74
C GLU A 254 15.86 1.19 22.97
N LYS A 255 16.64 1.35 21.89
CA LYS A 255 17.97 1.98 21.96
C LYS A 255 17.90 3.45 22.41
N VAL A 256 16.82 4.18 22.10
CA VAL A 256 16.61 5.55 22.62
C VAL A 256 16.38 5.50 24.12
N LEU A 257 15.52 4.59 24.58
CA LEU A 257 15.11 4.48 25.98
C LEU A 257 16.25 4.01 26.90
N LEU A 258 17.16 3.18 26.40
CA LEU A 258 18.30 2.67 27.15
C LEU A 258 19.49 3.64 27.21
N HIS A 259 19.53 4.68 26.35
CA HIS A 259 20.56 5.73 26.36
C HIS A 259 19.97 7.15 26.50
N PRO A 260 19.25 7.46 27.59
CA PRO A 260 18.58 8.76 27.74
C PRO A 260 19.55 9.96 27.95
N VAL A 261 20.83 9.71 28.25
CA VAL A 261 21.74 10.72 28.83
C VAL A 261 22.50 11.58 27.80
N GLY A 262 22.39 11.32 26.50
CA GLY A 262 23.10 12.11 25.47
C GLY A 262 22.35 13.34 24.93
N PHE A 263 21.02 13.39 25.07
CA PHE A 263 20.19 14.31 24.28
C PHE A 263 20.01 15.70 24.89
N LEU A 264 20.24 15.87 26.20
CA LEU A 264 19.99 17.13 26.91
C LEU A 264 21.23 18.02 27.12
N LEU A 265 22.44 17.54 26.79
CA LEU A 265 23.69 18.26 27.12
C LEU A 265 24.29 19.05 25.95
N HIS A 266 23.85 18.84 24.71
CA HIS A 266 24.38 19.60 23.56
C HIS A 266 23.60 20.88 23.22
N GLU A 267 22.38 21.08 23.73
CA GLU A 267 21.66 22.34 23.53
C GLU A 267 21.99 23.43 24.56
N ARG A 268 22.78 23.15 25.60
CA ARG A 268 23.19 24.16 26.60
C ARG A 268 24.59 24.74 26.43
N GLN A 269 25.39 24.26 25.49
CA GLN A 269 26.78 24.76 25.33
C GLN A 269 26.98 25.72 24.14
N SER A 270 25.93 26.07 23.39
CA SER A 270 26.01 27.03 22.28
C SER A 270 25.43 28.43 22.58
N GLN A 271 25.04 28.72 23.84
CA GLN A 271 24.58 30.06 24.26
C GLN A 271 25.49 30.75 25.29
N THR A 272 26.73 30.33 25.44
CA THR A 272 27.70 31.09 26.25
C THR A 272 29.08 31.03 25.63
N ARG A 273 29.31 31.92 24.67
CA ARG A 273 30.59 32.59 24.38
C ARG A 273 30.38 33.71 23.38
#